data_AF-A0A1F6EF99-F1
#
_entry.id   AF-A0A1F6EF99-F1
#
_cell.length_a   1.000
_cell.length_b   1.000
_cell.length_c   1.000
_cell.angle_alpha   90.00
_cell.angle_beta   90.00
_cell.angle_gamma   90.00
#
_symmetry.space_group_name_H-M   'P 1'
#
loop_
_entity.id
_entity.type
_entity.pdbx_description
1 polymer ?
#
loop_
_entity_poly.entity_id
_entity_poly.type
_entity_poly.pdbx_seq_one_letter_code
_entity_poly.pdbx_strand_id
1 'polypeptide(L)'
;MSDKGQIAETRLIDTKSSAAHKGDFVLEKSIFSNIFEKDIRRVFIYKKAERLAKAIHLITPAFAPSVSLRNRLDTIAVGLIDAAILPPVSAKEAFSRELLALSSVLAIARSSNLLSPMNATLITNEAHALLSEIAAYEEPRLFLDDSPTLADLARGARRQETARSRRVRVVTGREPTKSQGQTSDTSQTHERREIILSVIKDKGEVYIKDISTIIREVSEKTIQRELQKLVTEGSVVRRGSRRWTAYSLAPSS
;
A
#
# COMPACT_ATOMS: atom_id res chain seq x y z
N MET A 1 64.98 -7.10 6.48
CA MET A 1 63.85 -7.81 7.13
C MET A 1 62.92 -6.73 7.66
N SER A 2 61.68 -6.69 7.14
CA SER A 2 60.43 -6.24 7.80
C SER A 2 60.35 -4.80 8.33
N ASP A 3 59.30 -4.00 8.19
CA ASP A 3 58.01 -4.10 7.51
C ASP A 3 57.40 -2.68 7.44
N LYS A 4 56.44 -2.49 6.55
CA LYS A 4 55.70 -1.26 6.26
C LYS A 4 54.80 -0.82 7.43
N GLY A 5 54.50 0.47 7.51
CA GLY A 5 53.44 0.97 8.39
C GLY A 5 53.14 2.45 8.22
N GLN A 6 52.53 2.81 7.08
CA GLN A 6 51.80 4.08 6.92
C GLN A 6 50.66 4.12 7.95
N ILE A 7 50.55 5.19 8.74
CA ILE A 7 49.36 5.47 9.55
C ILE A 7 48.72 6.73 8.97
N ALA A 8 47.49 6.53 8.51
CA ALA A 8 46.70 7.44 7.69
C ALA A 8 46.17 8.65 8.46
N GLU A 9 45.98 9.75 7.72
CA GLU A 9 45.23 10.93 8.11
C GLU A 9 43.82 10.57 8.59
N THR A 10 43.54 10.83 9.87
CA THR A 10 42.17 10.85 10.40
C THR A 10 41.53 12.17 9.99
N ARG A 11 40.69 12.16 8.94
CA ARG A 11 39.77 13.25 8.64
C ARG A 11 38.75 13.36 9.77
N LEU A 12 38.89 14.43 10.55
CA LEU A 12 37.90 14.91 11.51
C LEU A 12 36.63 15.30 10.74
N ILE A 13 35.55 14.55 10.94
CA ILE A 13 34.21 15.00 10.59
C ILE A 13 33.62 15.65 11.85
N ASP A 14 33.48 16.95 11.76
CA ASP A 14 32.92 17.84 12.77
C ASP A 14 31.43 17.51 12.97
N THR A 15 31.09 16.77 14.03
CA THR A 15 29.69 16.51 14.39
C THR A 15 29.24 17.51 15.45
N LYS A 16 28.72 18.64 14.98
CA LYS A 16 27.90 19.56 15.78
C LYS A 16 26.59 19.88 15.08
N SER A 17 25.53 19.14 15.43
CA SER A 17 24.14 19.61 15.46
C SER A 17 23.32 18.61 16.27
N SER A 18 23.10 18.93 17.54
CA SER A 18 21.84 19.48 18.07
C SER A 18 20.72 18.45 18.15
N ALA A 19 20.38 18.09 19.39
CA ALA A 19 19.33 17.18 19.77
C ALA A 19 17.95 17.65 19.26
N ALA A 20 17.35 16.91 18.31
CA ALA A 20 15.92 16.96 18.03
C ALA A 20 15.41 15.77 17.18
N HIS A 21 14.50 15.00 17.78
CA HIS A 21 13.42 14.18 17.17
C HIS A 21 13.66 12.73 16.66
N LYS A 22 13.15 11.78 17.46
CA LYS A 22 12.54 10.46 17.11
C LYS A 22 13.03 9.76 15.83
N GLY A 23 13.93 8.79 16.01
CA GLY A 23 13.96 7.51 15.30
C GLY A 23 13.98 7.60 13.77
N ASP A 24 15.17 7.84 13.24
CA ASP A 24 15.44 8.06 11.83
C ASP A 24 14.78 6.98 10.93
N PHE A 25 13.77 7.41 10.17
CA PHE A 25 12.90 6.61 9.31
C PHE A 25 13.55 6.29 7.96
N VAL A 26 14.88 6.23 7.90
CA VAL A 26 15.59 6.24 6.62
C VAL A 26 16.13 4.84 6.33
N LEU A 27 15.29 4.00 5.73
CA LEU A 27 15.81 2.91 4.91
C LEU A 27 16.44 3.50 3.65
N GLU A 28 17.55 2.92 3.21
CA GLU A 28 18.14 3.33 1.93
C GLU A 28 17.11 3.21 0.81
N LYS A 29 17.12 4.18 -0.10
CA LYS A 29 16.16 4.24 -1.21
C LYS A 29 16.18 2.98 -2.10
N SER A 30 17.34 2.32 -2.17
CA SER A 30 17.59 1.04 -2.84
C SER A 30 16.83 -0.13 -2.18
N ILE A 31 16.86 -0.21 -0.85
CA ILE A 31 16.17 -1.25 -0.06
C ILE A 31 14.65 -1.07 -0.21
N PHE A 32 14.17 0.17 -0.11
CA PHE A 32 12.76 0.48 -0.29
C PHE A 32 12.24 0.09 -1.68
N SER A 33 13.01 0.35 -2.74
CA SER A 33 12.58 0.02 -4.10
C SER A 33 12.68 -1.47 -4.42
N ASN A 34 13.75 -2.14 -3.99
CA ASN A 34 14.08 -3.48 -4.46
C ASN A 34 13.49 -4.60 -3.59
N ILE A 35 13.42 -4.40 -2.28
CA ILE A 35 12.96 -5.44 -1.33
C ILE A 35 11.48 -5.23 -0.99
N PHE A 36 11.07 -3.97 -0.83
CA PHE A 36 9.71 -3.62 -0.44
C PHE A 36 8.84 -3.13 -1.60
N GLU A 37 9.35 -3.13 -2.84
CA GLU A 37 8.58 -2.75 -4.04
C GLU A 37 7.91 -1.37 -3.95
N LYS A 38 8.52 -0.45 -3.19
CA LYS A 38 7.95 0.87 -2.86
C LYS A 38 6.65 0.82 -2.02
N ASP A 39 6.37 -0.31 -1.37
CA ASP A 39 5.26 -0.45 -0.42
C ASP A 39 5.65 0.07 0.97
N ILE A 40 5.09 1.22 1.33
CA ILE A 40 5.30 1.88 2.62
C ILE A 40 4.71 1.05 3.76
N ARG A 41 3.61 0.31 3.54
CA ARG A 41 2.99 -0.52 4.57
C ARG A 41 3.89 -1.71 4.92
N ARG A 42 4.54 -2.33 3.93
CA ARG A 42 5.51 -3.41 4.21
C ARG A 42 6.71 -2.91 5.02
N VAL A 43 7.23 -1.72 4.71
CA VAL A 43 8.28 -1.08 5.52
C VAL A 43 7.80 -0.82 6.95
N PHE A 44 6.57 -0.34 7.11
CA PHE A 44 6.00 -0.08 8.42
C PHE A 44 5.86 -1.36 9.25
N ILE A 45 5.34 -2.44 8.65
CA ILE A 45 5.25 -3.77 9.27
C ILE A 45 6.63 -4.26 9.70
N TYR A 46 7.64 -4.15 8.82
CA TYR A 46 9.02 -4.51 9.13
C TYR A 46 9.56 -3.75 10.35
N LYS A 47 9.36 -2.43 10.40
CA LYS A 47 9.81 -1.61 11.53
C LYS A 47 9.06 -1.90 12.82
N LYS A 48 7.77 -2.22 12.76
CA LYS A 48 7.02 -2.69 13.93
C LYS A 48 7.53 -4.04 14.43
N ALA A 49 7.80 -4.98 13.52
CA ALA A 49 8.39 -6.27 13.87
C ALA A 49 9.77 -6.08 14.53
N GLU A 50 10.63 -5.22 13.98
CA GLU A 50 11.93 -4.85 14.55
C GLU A 50 11.78 -4.26 15.97
N ARG A 51 10.81 -3.37 16.18
CA ARG A 51 10.53 -2.76 17.49
C ARG A 51 10.03 -3.80 18.50
N LEU A 52 9.16 -4.71 18.08
CA LEU A 52 8.65 -5.79 18.92
C LEU A 52 9.76 -6.78 19.30
N ALA A 53 10.62 -7.16 18.34
CA ALA A 53 11.79 -8.01 18.58
C ALA A 53 12.76 -7.37 19.60
N LYS A 54 12.99 -6.05 19.51
CA LYS A 54 13.77 -5.32 20.53
C LYS A 54 13.11 -5.37 21.90
N ALA A 55 11.80 -5.19 21.98
CA ALA A 55 11.07 -5.27 23.24
C ALA A 55 11.13 -6.68 23.86
N ILE A 56 11.07 -7.73 23.03
CA ILE A 56 11.29 -9.12 23.45
C ILE A 56 12.69 -9.28 24.05
N HIS A 57 13.72 -8.80 23.35
CA HIS A 57 15.09 -8.92 23.85
C HIS A 57 15.32 -8.20 25.19
N LEU A 58 14.62 -7.08 25.41
CA LEU A 58 14.68 -6.35 26.69
C LEU A 58 14.04 -7.12 27.86
N ILE A 59 13.06 -7.98 27.60
CA ILE A 59 12.44 -8.81 28.65
C ILE A 59 13.10 -10.19 28.81
N THR A 60 13.96 -10.61 27.87
CA THR A 60 14.70 -11.89 27.92
C THR A 60 15.39 -12.15 29.28
N PRO A 61 16.01 -11.17 29.98
CA PRO A 61 16.61 -11.39 31.29
C PRO A 61 15.65 -11.90 32.37
N ALA A 62 14.35 -11.56 32.29
CA ALA A 62 13.34 -12.04 33.22
C ALA A 62 13.12 -13.56 33.14
N PHE A 63 13.53 -14.18 32.03
CA PHE A 63 13.40 -15.62 31.78
C PHE A 63 14.64 -16.41 32.18
N ALA A 64 15.58 -15.81 32.92
CA ALA A 64 16.76 -16.50 33.45
C ALA A 64 16.46 -17.83 34.17
N PRO A 65 15.36 -17.99 34.93
CA PRO A 65 15.03 -19.26 35.58
C PRO A 65 14.63 -20.38 34.61
N SER A 66 14.17 -20.05 33.40
CA SER A 66 13.60 -20.98 32.43
C SER A 66 14.29 -20.86 31.07
N VAL A 67 15.40 -21.59 30.89
CA VAL A 67 16.20 -21.55 29.66
C VAL A 67 15.37 -21.92 28.42
N SER A 68 14.45 -22.88 28.52
CA SER A 68 13.60 -23.30 27.39
C SER A 68 12.68 -22.18 26.89
N LEU A 69 12.04 -21.44 27.81
CA LEU A 69 11.17 -20.30 27.43
C LEU A 69 11.99 -19.14 26.89
N ARG A 70 13.18 -18.89 27.46
CA ARG A 70 14.12 -17.88 26.97
C ARG A 70 14.54 -18.16 25.54
N ASN A 71 15.04 -19.36 25.26
CA ASN A 71 15.45 -19.77 23.91
C ASN A 71 14.29 -19.68 22.92
N ARG A 72 13.07 -20.01 23.37
CA ARG A 72 11.87 -19.89 22.54
C ARG A 72 11.54 -18.42 22.22
N LEU A 73 11.65 -17.51 23.20
CA LEU A 73 11.50 -16.07 22.98
C LEU A 73 12.54 -15.51 22.01
N ASP A 74 13.80 -15.90 22.15
CA ASP A 74 14.87 -15.46 21.24
C ASP A 74 14.62 -15.97 19.81
N THR A 75 14.16 -17.22 19.67
CA THR A 75 13.77 -17.77 18.35
C THR A 75 12.61 -17.00 17.73
N ILE A 76 11.59 -16.67 18.53
CA ILE A 76 10.44 -15.87 18.08
C ILE A 76 10.88 -14.46 17.65
N ALA A 77 11.77 -13.81 18.42
CA ALA A 77 12.25 -12.47 18.09
C ALA A 77 12.95 -12.43 16.72
N VAL A 78 13.79 -13.43 16.43
CA VAL A 78 14.42 -13.58 15.11
C VAL A 78 13.38 -13.93 14.04
N GLY A 79 12.49 -14.87 14.33
CA GLY A 79 11.42 -15.29 13.41
C GLY A 79 10.49 -14.15 12.99
N LEU A 80 10.22 -13.18 13.86
CA LEU A 80 9.43 -11.98 13.52
C LEU A 80 10.14 -11.08 12.50
N ILE A 81 11.47 -10.98 12.57
CA ILE A 81 12.26 -10.19 11.61
C ILE A 81 12.32 -10.93 10.28
N ASP A 82 12.54 -12.24 10.30
CA ASP A 82 12.58 -13.07 9.10
C ASP A 82 11.22 -13.04 8.37
N ALA A 83 10.11 -13.16 9.11
CA ALA A 83 8.76 -13.07 8.58
C ALA A 83 8.49 -11.72 7.88
N ALA A 84 9.11 -10.63 8.35
CA ALA A 84 8.93 -9.30 7.79
C ALA A 84 9.55 -9.10 6.40
N ILE A 85 10.54 -9.92 6.05
CA ILE A 85 11.26 -9.84 4.77
C ILE A 85 10.58 -10.70 3.70
N LEU A 86 9.77 -11.68 4.11
CA LEU A 86 9.08 -12.58 3.19
C LEU A 86 8.07 -11.85 2.27
N PRO A 87 7.74 -12.46 1.12
CA PRO A 87 6.61 -12.04 0.29
C PRO A 87 5.30 -12.01 1.09
N PRO A 88 4.32 -11.15 0.77
CA PRO A 88 3.23 -10.84 1.69
C PRO A 88 2.32 -12.04 2.01
N VAL A 89 2.08 -12.91 1.02
CA VAL A 89 1.33 -14.17 1.22
C VAL A 89 1.97 -15.04 2.31
N SER A 90 3.27 -15.30 2.20
CA SER A 90 4.03 -16.09 3.19
C SER A 90 4.26 -15.34 4.50
N ALA A 91 4.41 -14.01 4.45
CA ALA A 91 4.63 -13.18 5.62
C ALA A 91 3.44 -13.26 6.57
N LYS A 92 2.20 -13.21 6.05
CA LYS A 92 0.98 -13.33 6.86
C LYS A 92 0.94 -14.63 7.66
N GLU A 93 1.27 -15.75 7.02
CA GLU A 93 1.30 -17.04 7.70
C GLU A 93 2.43 -17.11 8.73
N ALA A 94 3.65 -16.69 8.35
CA ALA A 94 4.80 -16.68 9.25
C ALA A 94 4.58 -15.80 10.49
N PHE A 95 4.08 -14.58 10.31
CA PHE A 95 3.76 -13.68 11.42
C PHE A 95 2.67 -14.24 12.33
N SER A 96 1.60 -14.82 11.78
CA SER A 96 0.54 -15.38 12.62
C SER A 96 1.06 -16.51 13.52
N ARG A 97 1.92 -17.38 12.98
CA ARG A 97 2.59 -18.44 13.73
C ARG A 97 3.45 -17.89 14.87
N GLU A 98 4.33 -16.93 14.59
CA GLU A 98 5.26 -16.39 15.59
C GLU A 98 4.54 -15.54 16.65
N LEU A 99 3.57 -14.71 16.27
CA LEU A 99 2.83 -13.85 17.19
C LEU A 99 1.91 -14.66 18.12
N LEU A 100 1.28 -15.72 17.62
CA LEU A 100 0.49 -16.62 18.47
C LEU A 100 1.38 -17.43 19.42
N ALA A 101 2.55 -17.86 18.96
CA ALA A 101 3.55 -18.50 19.81
C ALA A 101 4.04 -17.54 20.91
N LEU A 102 4.27 -16.27 20.58
CA LEU A 102 4.64 -15.22 21.54
C LEU A 102 3.57 -15.05 22.62
N SER A 103 2.30 -14.89 22.23
CA SER A 103 1.19 -14.76 23.18
C SER A 103 1.10 -15.96 24.12
N SER A 104 1.35 -17.17 23.60
CA SER A 104 1.36 -18.40 24.40
C SER A 104 2.51 -18.41 25.42
N VAL A 105 3.72 -18.05 24.99
CA VAL A 105 4.90 -17.98 25.90
C VAL A 105 4.71 -16.92 26.97
N LEU A 106 4.17 -15.75 26.62
CA LEU A 106 3.89 -14.67 27.59
C LEU A 106 2.80 -15.06 28.60
N ALA A 107 1.78 -15.81 28.16
CA ALA A 107 0.75 -16.33 29.07
C ALA A 107 1.34 -17.33 30.07
N ILE A 108 2.18 -18.25 29.61
CA ILE A 108 2.91 -19.19 30.48
C ILE A 108 3.79 -18.41 31.47
N ALA A 109 4.58 -17.47 30.98
CA ALA A 109 5.49 -16.65 31.79
C ALA A 109 4.77 -15.87 32.90
N ARG A 110 3.58 -15.34 32.58
CA ARG A 110 2.70 -14.67 33.55
C ARG A 110 2.18 -15.67 34.59
N SER A 111 1.71 -16.84 34.16
CA SER A 111 1.20 -17.86 35.09
C SER A 111 2.28 -18.43 36.02
N SER A 112 3.53 -18.46 35.56
CA SER A 112 4.70 -18.90 36.34
C SER A 112 5.39 -17.77 37.10
N ASN A 113 4.80 -16.57 37.16
CA ASN A 113 5.37 -15.37 37.80
C ASN A 113 6.80 -15.00 37.33
N LEU A 114 7.19 -15.39 36.11
CA LEU A 114 8.49 -15.02 35.53
C LEU A 114 8.49 -13.59 34.98
N LEU A 115 7.33 -13.12 34.52
CA LEU A 115 7.16 -11.79 33.95
C LEU A 115 6.01 -11.07 34.66
N SER A 116 6.19 -9.77 34.93
CA SER A 116 5.13 -8.96 35.54
C SER A 116 3.87 -8.94 34.65
N PRO A 117 2.67 -8.91 35.24
CA PRO A 117 1.43 -8.92 34.46
C PRO A 117 1.34 -7.71 33.53
N MET A 118 1.89 -6.56 33.94
CA MET A 118 1.94 -5.34 33.13
C MET A 118 2.84 -5.51 31.89
N ASN A 119 4.05 -6.06 32.05
CA ASN A 119 4.94 -6.25 30.92
C ASN A 119 4.39 -7.29 29.93
N ALA A 120 3.78 -8.35 30.46
CA ALA A 120 3.12 -9.36 29.64
C ALA A 120 1.97 -8.77 28.81
N THR A 121 1.11 -7.93 29.41
CA THR A 121 -0.01 -7.33 28.69
C THR A 121 0.44 -6.31 27.64
N LEU A 122 1.45 -5.47 27.94
CA LEU A 122 1.97 -4.50 26.99
C LEU A 122 2.51 -5.17 25.72
N ILE A 123 3.32 -6.22 25.86
CA ILE A 123 3.89 -6.92 24.71
C ILE A 123 2.82 -7.71 23.96
N THR A 124 1.88 -8.33 24.68
CA THR A 124 0.75 -9.04 24.07
C THR A 124 -0.12 -8.09 23.24
N ASN A 125 -0.38 -6.87 23.74
CA ASN A 125 -1.17 -5.88 23.02
C ASN A 125 -0.46 -5.41 21.74
N GLU A 126 0.85 -5.17 21.80
CA GLU A 126 1.64 -4.81 20.61
C GLU A 126 1.68 -5.96 19.59
N ALA A 127 1.80 -7.21 20.05
CA ALA A 127 1.74 -8.40 19.20
C ALA A 127 0.38 -8.52 18.48
N HIS A 128 -0.72 -8.33 19.20
CA HIS A 128 -2.07 -8.33 18.60
C HIS A 128 -2.27 -7.16 17.62
N ALA A 129 -1.75 -5.97 17.94
CA ALA A 129 -1.81 -4.82 17.04
C ALA A 129 -1.05 -5.08 15.73
N LEU A 130 0.12 -5.70 15.80
CA LEU A 130 0.88 -6.10 14.61
C LEU A 130 0.12 -7.17 13.80
N LEU A 131 -0.45 -8.18 14.46
CA LEU A 131 -1.24 -9.23 13.80
C LEU A 131 -2.45 -8.65 13.06
N SER A 132 -3.19 -7.73 13.69
CA SER A 132 -4.34 -7.06 13.07
C SER A 132 -3.94 -6.26 11.83
N GLU A 133 -2.78 -5.61 11.86
CA GLU A 133 -2.29 -4.80 10.75
C GLU A 133 -1.84 -5.66 9.56
N ILE A 134 -1.21 -6.80 9.84
CA ILE A 134 -0.86 -7.79 8.80
C ILE A 134 -2.11 -8.46 8.24
N ALA A 135 -3.12 -8.73 9.08
CA ALA A 135 -4.38 -9.30 8.61
C ALA A 135 -5.16 -8.34 7.71
N ALA A 136 -5.08 -7.03 7.98
CA ALA A 136 -5.70 -5.96 7.19
C ALA A 136 -4.86 -5.54 5.98
N TYR A 137 -3.63 -6.04 5.84
CA TYR A 137 -2.81 -5.80 4.68
C TYR A 137 -3.39 -6.55 3.46
N GLU A 138 -3.87 -5.78 2.48
CA GLU A 138 -4.16 -6.27 1.15
C GLU A 138 -3.04 -5.78 0.22
N GLU A 139 -2.48 -6.70 -0.56
CA GLU A 139 -1.45 -6.35 -1.54
C GLU A 139 -1.99 -5.25 -2.46
N PRO A 140 -1.20 -4.21 -2.77
CA PRO A 140 -1.57 -3.26 -3.81
C PRO A 140 -1.71 -4.03 -5.13
N ARG A 141 -2.95 -4.42 -5.47
CA ARG A 141 -3.23 -5.08 -6.73
C ARG A 141 -2.79 -4.12 -7.82
N LEU A 142 -1.71 -4.46 -8.51
CA LEU A 142 -1.45 -3.92 -9.83
C LEU A 142 -2.61 -4.42 -10.67
N PHE A 143 -3.60 -3.55 -10.90
CA PHE A 143 -4.69 -3.77 -11.83
C PHE A 143 -4.09 -3.94 -13.23
N LEU A 144 -3.57 -5.13 -13.53
CA LEU A 144 -3.69 -5.67 -14.86
C LEU A 144 -5.11 -6.20 -14.88
N ASP A 145 -6.00 -5.35 -15.38
CA ASP A 145 -7.32 -5.76 -15.82
C ASP A 145 -7.13 -7.09 -16.56
N ASP A 146 -7.84 -8.16 -16.14
CA ASP A 146 -7.88 -9.43 -16.86
C ASP A 146 -8.57 -9.16 -18.19
N SER A 147 -7.87 -8.46 -19.07
CA SER A 147 -8.27 -8.21 -20.43
C SER A 147 -8.35 -9.59 -21.05
N PRO A 148 -9.53 -10.00 -21.55
CA PRO A 148 -9.71 -11.33 -22.09
C PRO A 148 -8.60 -11.59 -23.08
N THR A 149 -7.88 -12.71 -22.87
CA THR A 149 -6.74 -13.05 -23.72
C THR A 149 -7.20 -13.06 -25.17
N LEU A 150 -6.34 -12.71 -26.13
CA LEU A 150 -6.71 -12.72 -27.56
C LEU A 150 -7.36 -14.06 -27.98
N ALA A 151 -7.02 -15.16 -27.30
CA ALA A 151 -7.65 -16.48 -27.46
C ALA A 151 -9.15 -16.52 -27.08
N ASP A 152 -9.58 -15.77 -26.07
CA ASP A 152 -10.98 -15.73 -25.62
C ASP A 152 -11.82 -14.80 -26.48
N LEU A 153 -11.24 -13.69 -26.96
CA LEU A 153 -11.84 -12.84 -27.99
C LEU A 153 -12.00 -13.58 -29.33
N ALA A 154 -11.00 -14.37 -29.74
CA ALA A 154 -11.07 -15.18 -30.95
C ALA A 154 -12.12 -16.30 -30.86
N ARG A 155 -12.29 -16.91 -29.67
CA ARG A 155 -13.35 -17.90 -29.41
C ARG A 155 -14.76 -17.27 -29.43
N GLY A 156 -14.90 -16.04 -28.93
CA GLY A 156 -16.14 -15.26 -29.03
C GLY A 156 -16.53 -14.93 -30.47
N ALA A 157 -15.56 -14.52 -31.30
CA ALA A 157 -15.78 -14.20 -32.72
C ALA A 157 -16.20 -15.42 -33.54
N ARG A 158 -15.58 -16.59 -33.31
CA ARG A 158 -15.92 -17.84 -34.01
C ARG A 158 -17.33 -18.36 -33.71
N ARG A 159 -17.85 -18.10 -32.51
CA ARG A 159 -19.24 -18.46 -32.13
C ARG A 159 -20.29 -17.63 -32.85
N GLN A 160 -19.97 -16.40 -33.28
CA GLN A 160 -20.91 -15.55 -34.03
C GLN A 160 -20.97 -15.89 -35.53
N GLU A 161 -19.92 -16.45 -36.12
CA GLU A 161 -19.92 -16.81 -37.54
C GLU A 161 -20.75 -18.07 -37.84
N THR A 162 -20.82 -19.04 -36.93
CA THR A 162 -21.63 -20.26 -37.14
C THR A 162 -23.14 -20.02 -36.99
N ALA A 163 -23.57 -18.90 -36.40
CA ALA A 163 -24.99 -18.58 -36.21
C ALA A 163 -25.60 -17.77 -37.37
N ARG A 164 -24.78 -17.20 -38.28
CA ARG A 164 -25.24 -16.30 -39.36
C ARG A 164 -25.57 -16.99 -40.69
N SER A 165 -25.37 -18.30 -40.84
CA SER A 165 -25.62 -19.02 -42.11
C SER A 165 -27.01 -19.69 -42.23
N ARG A 166 -27.99 -19.33 -41.39
CA ARG A 166 -29.34 -19.91 -41.52
C ARG A 166 -30.46 -18.90 -41.24
N ARG A 167 -30.72 -18.02 -42.21
CA ARG A 167 -32.06 -17.56 -42.61
C ARG A 167 -31.97 -16.51 -43.72
N VAL A 168 -32.26 -16.93 -44.95
CA VAL A 168 -32.71 -16.04 -46.02
C VAL A 168 -34.22 -16.20 -46.13
N ARG A 169 -35.00 -15.14 -45.84
CA ARG A 169 -36.20 -14.76 -46.61
C ARG A 169 -36.64 -13.31 -46.28
N VAL A 170 -36.30 -12.42 -47.21
CA VAL A 170 -37.07 -11.31 -47.83
C VAL A 170 -38.21 -10.65 -47.02
N VAL A 171 -38.17 -9.31 -46.87
CA VAL A 171 -39.10 -8.29 -47.45
C VAL A 171 -38.80 -6.88 -46.85
N THR A 172 -39.07 -5.89 -47.69
CA THR A 172 -38.72 -4.46 -47.79
C THR A 172 -39.29 -3.45 -46.77
N GLY A 173 -38.58 -2.33 -46.54
CA GLY A 173 -39.14 -1.04 -46.05
C GLY A 173 -38.10 -0.03 -45.52
N ARG A 174 -38.14 1.24 -46.02
CA ARG A 174 -37.36 2.45 -45.60
C ARG A 174 -37.54 2.75 -44.09
N GLU A 175 -36.61 3.34 -43.31
CA GLU A 175 -35.97 4.66 -43.33
C GLU A 175 -34.74 4.72 -42.35
N PRO A 176 -33.94 5.81 -42.26
CA PRO A 176 -32.58 5.79 -41.69
C PRO A 176 -32.51 6.17 -40.20
N THR A 177 -31.73 5.45 -39.40
CA THR A 177 -31.35 5.89 -38.04
C THR A 177 -29.91 5.52 -37.68
N LYS A 178 -29.22 6.52 -37.11
CA LYS A 178 -27.87 6.50 -36.52
C LYS A 178 -27.81 5.61 -35.27
N SER A 179 -26.64 5.00 -34.99
CA SER A 179 -25.95 4.91 -33.67
C SER A 179 -24.90 3.77 -33.72
N GLN A 180 -23.59 4.07 -33.59
CA GLN A 180 -22.82 4.10 -32.32
C GLN A 180 -23.02 2.79 -31.51
N GLY A 181 -22.02 1.93 -31.28
CA GLY A 181 -20.62 2.20 -30.96
C GLY A 181 -20.45 2.34 -29.43
N GLN A 182 -20.03 1.25 -28.77
CA GLN A 182 -19.45 1.17 -27.41
C GLN A 182 -20.22 1.81 -26.24
N THR A 183 -20.79 0.99 -25.35
CA THR A 183 -21.36 1.45 -24.07
C THR A 183 -20.88 0.57 -22.90
N SER A 184 -19.71 0.89 -22.35
CA SER A 184 -19.33 0.46 -20.99
C SER A 184 -18.30 1.38 -20.31
N ASP A 185 -17.60 2.25 -21.05
CA ASP A 185 -16.62 3.20 -20.50
C ASP A 185 -17.24 4.52 -20.00
N THR A 186 -18.49 4.81 -20.38
CA THR A 186 -19.16 6.07 -20.04
C THR A 186 -19.63 6.13 -18.59
N SER A 187 -20.05 5.00 -17.99
CA SER A 187 -20.61 4.98 -16.62
C SER A 187 -19.56 5.32 -15.57
N GLN A 188 -18.39 4.69 -15.64
CA GLN A 188 -17.29 4.98 -14.70
C GLN A 188 -16.69 6.37 -14.92
N THR A 189 -16.78 6.92 -16.13
CA THR A 189 -16.37 8.31 -16.40
C THR A 189 -17.34 9.29 -15.74
N HIS A 190 -18.64 8.99 -15.72
CA HIS A 190 -19.66 9.84 -15.11
C HIS A 190 -19.59 9.85 -13.58
N GLU A 191 -19.44 8.67 -12.96
CA GLU A 191 -19.33 8.54 -11.50
C GLU A 191 -18.10 9.28 -10.95
N ARG A 192 -16.95 9.16 -11.64
CA ARG A 192 -15.73 9.90 -11.28
C ARG A 192 -15.90 11.42 -11.42
N ARG A 193 -16.59 11.86 -12.48
CA ARG A 193 -16.85 13.28 -12.72
C ARG A 193 -17.73 13.87 -11.62
N GLU A 194 -18.74 13.14 -11.17
CA GLU A 194 -19.61 13.57 -10.06
C GLU A 194 -18.84 13.70 -8.75
N ILE A 195 -17.94 12.76 -8.45
CA ILE A 195 -17.06 12.83 -7.27
C ILE A 195 -16.11 14.05 -7.35
N ILE A 196 -15.54 14.33 -8.53
CA ILE A 196 -14.68 15.52 -8.69
C ILE A 196 -15.50 16.81 -8.46
N LEU A 197 -16.73 16.87 -8.98
CA LEU A 197 -17.61 18.02 -8.79
C LEU A 197 -18.08 18.18 -7.34
N SER A 198 -18.36 17.09 -6.61
CA SER A 198 -18.71 17.17 -5.19
C SER A 198 -17.54 17.71 -4.36
N VAL A 199 -16.32 17.24 -4.62
CA VAL A 199 -15.11 17.71 -3.93
C VAL A 199 -14.85 19.19 -4.17
N ILE A 200 -15.06 19.68 -5.40
CA ILE A 200 -14.91 21.10 -5.73
C ILE A 200 -16.00 21.93 -5.02
N LYS A 201 -17.24 21.43 -4.92
CA LYS A 201 -18.33 22.11 -4.21
C LYS A 201 -18.05 22.24 -2.71
N ASP A 202 -17.53 21.19 -2.08
CA ASP A 202 -17.33 21.15 -0.63
C ASP A 202 -16.16 22.03 -0.17
N LYS A 203 -15.10 22.14 -0.98
CA LYS A 203 -13.87 22.86 -0.61
C LYS A 203 -13.69 24.22 -1.30
N GLY A 204 -14.50 24.51 -2.33
CA GLY A 204 -14.47 25.76 -3.10
C GLY A 204 -13.27 25.88 -4.04
N GLU A 205 -12.05 25.86 -3.50
CA GLU A 205 -10.79 25.84 -4.25
C GLU A 205 -10.01 24.55 -3.94
N VAL A 206 -9.71 23.78 -4.97
CA VAL A 206 -9.00 22.49 -4.81
C VAL A 206 -7.80 22.39 -5.73
N TYR A 207 -6.72 21.81 -5.20
CA TYR A 207 -5.54 21.48 -5.97
C TYR A 207 -5.61 20.04 -6.47
N ILE A 208 -4.84 19.72 -7.52
CA ILE A 208 -4.75 18.36 -8.08
C ILE A 208 -4.36 17.35 -6.99
N LYS A 209 -3.50 17.75 -6.04
CA LYS A 209 -3.11 16.91 -4.89
C LYS A 209 -4.28 16.59 -3.98
N ASP A 210 -5.15 17.56 -3.72
CA ASP A 210 -6.31 17.34 -2.85
C ASP A 210 -7.29 16.36 -3.49
N ILE A 211 -7.51 16.48 -4.80
CA ILE A 211 -8.36 15.55 -5.56
C ILE A 211 -7.71 14.15 -5.58
N SER A 212 -6.39 14.06 -5.77
CA SER A 212 -5.66 12.78 -5.76
C SER A 212 -5.69 12.07 -4.41
N THR A 213 -5.83 12.80 -3.29
CA THR A 213 -5.96 12.16 -1.96
C THR A 213 -7.33 11.50 -1.74
N ILE A 214 -8.36 11.97 -2.44
CA ILE A 214 -9.75 11.53 -2.33
C ILE A 214 -10.03 10.42 -3.36
N ILE A 215 -9.58 10.60 -4.60
CA ILE A 215 -9.75 9.63 -5.69
C ILE A 215 -8.44 8.85 -5.85
N ARG A 216 -8.26 7.81 -5.03
CA ARG A 216 -7.02 7.00 -4.99
C ARG A 216 -6.89 6.00 -6.14
N GLU A 217 -7.98 5.72 -6.85
CA GLU A 217 -8.02 4.74 -7.94
C GLU A 217 -7.53 5.30 -9.30
N VAL A 218 -7.16 6.60 -9.36
CA VAL A 218 -6.92 7.29 -10.62
C VAL A 218 -5.61 8.08 -10.57
N SER A 219 -4.81 7.97 -11.64
CA SER A 219 -3.56 8.73 -11.78
C SER A 219 -3.82 10.24 -11.90
N GLU A 220 -2.88 11.06 -11.44
CA GLU A 220 -2.95 12.53 -11.57
C GLU A 220 -3.17 12.97 -13.04
N LYS A 221 -2.61 12.24 -14.01
CA LYS A 221 -2.76 12.53 -15.45
C LYS A 221 -4.20 12.34 -15.93
N THR A 222 -4.90 11.36 -15.39
CA THR A 222 -6.32 11.11 -15.71
C THR A 222 -7.21 12.17 -15.06
N ILE A 223 -6.92 12.56 -13.81
CA ILE A 223 -7.60 13.68 -13.13
C ILE A 223 -7.39 14.99 -13.92
N GLN A 224 -6.17 15.25 -14.40
CA GLN A 224 -5.88 16.40 -15.26
C GLN A 224 -6.70 16.40 -16.56
N ARG A 225 -6.88 15.24 -17.20
CA ARG A 225 -7.70 15.12 -18.42
C ARG A 225 -9.18 15.40 -18.15
N GLU A 226 -9.73 14.87 -17.08
CA GLU A 226 -11.15 15.09 -16.71
C GLU A 226 -11.39 16.55 -16.26
N LEU A 227 -10.47 17.13 -15.48
CA LEU A 227 -10.52 18.56 -15.13
C LEU A 227 -10.43 19.45 -16.38
N GLN A 228 -9.60 19.07 -17.36
CA GLN A 228 -9.51 19.81 -18.61
C GLN A 228 -10.82 19.73 -19.41
N LYS A 229 -11.50 18.57 -19.43
CA LYS A 229 -12.85 18.44 -20.01
C LYS A 229 -13.87 19.34 -19.29
N LEU A 230 -13.88 19.33 -17.97
CA LEU A 230 -14.77 20.18 -17.16
C LEU A 230 -14.52 21.68 -17.36
N VAL A 231 -13.26 22.07 -17.61
CA VAL A 231 -12.90 23.45 -17.97
C VAL A 231 -13.39 23.81 -19.36
N THR A 232 -13.24 22.90 -20.34
CA THR A 232 -13.77 23.15 -21.70
C THR A 232 -15.30 23.20 -21.74
N GLU A 233 -15.97 22.47 -20.84
CA GLU A 233 -17.43 22.48 -20.69
C GLU A 233 -17.93 23.65 -19.82
N GLY A 234 -17.03 24.48 -19.28
CA GLY A 234 -17.37 25.67 -18.50
C GLY A 234 -17.90 25.39 -17.09
N SER A 235 -17.81 24.15 -16.58
CA SER A 235 -18.24 23.80 -15.22
C SER A 235 -17.22 24.17 -14.15
N VAL A 236 -15.93 24.22 -14.51
CA VAL A 236 -14.81 24.47 -13.58
C VAL A 236 -13.87 25.51 -14.17
N VAL A 237 -13.40 26.44 -13.35
CA VAL A 237 -12.40 27.44 -13.73
C VAL A 237 -11.04 27.04 -13.18
N ARG A 238 -10.02 27.16 -14.03
CA ARG A 238 -8.63 26.88 -13.69
C ARG A 238 -7.90 28.19 -13.37
N ARG A 239 -7.41 28.35 -12.14
CA ARG A 239 -6.56 29.48 -11.72
C ARG A 239 -5.14 29.01 -11.39
N GLY A 240 -4.13 29.74 -11.85
CA GLY A 240 -2.71 29.45 -11.57
C GLY A 240 -1.97 28.67 -12.66
N SER A 241 -0.66 28.45 -12.46
CA SER A 241 0.24 27.88 -13.46
C SER A 241 0.93 26.59 -12.99
N ARG A 242 1.07 25.64 -13.93
CA ARG A 242 1.81 24.36 -13.79
C ARG A 242 1.47 23.54 -12.54
N ARG A 243 2.16 23.78 -11.41
CA ARG A 243 2.08 22.95 -10.18
C ARG A 243 1.17 23.55 -9.09
N TRP A 244 0.76 24.79 -9.24
CA TRP A 244 -0.12 25.50 -8.30
C TRP A 244 -1.44 25.87 -8.95
N THR A 245 -1.90 24.97 -9.82
CA THR A 245 -3.17 25.14 -10.49
C THR A 245 -4.29 24.75 -9.52
N ALA A 246 -5.06 25.75 -9.10
CA ALA A 246 -6.28 25.60 -8.34
C ALA A 246 -7.48 25.52 -9.29
N TYR A 247 -8.45 24.70 -8.93
CA TYR A 247 -9.70 24.54 -9.64
C TYR A 247 -10.84 24.97 -8.73
N SER A 248 -11.75 25.79 -9.25
CA SER A 248 -12.94 26.26 -8.55
C SER A 248 -14.16 26.11 -9.44
N LEU A 249 -15.36 26.06 -8.85
CA LEU A 249 -16.59 26.05 -9.64
C LEU A 249 -16.67 27.34 -10.48
N ALA A 250 -17.18 27.22 -11.71
CA ALA A 250 -17.42 28.41 -12.53
C ALA A 250 -18.50 29.28 -11.88
N PRO A 251 -18.32 30.62 -11.84
CA PRO A 251 -19.38 31.52 -11.39
C PRO A 251 -20.55 31.40 -12.37
N SER A 252 -21.73 31.03 -11.86
CA SER A 252 -22.96 31.04 -12.65
C SER A 252 -23.21 32.45 -13.16
N SER A 253 -23.17 32.63 -14.49
CA SER A 253 -23.69 33.82 -15.16
C SER A 253 -25.16 33.61 -15.50
#